data_AF-A0AAJ4ZJ09-F1
#
_entry.id   AF-A0AAJ4ZJ09-F1
#
_cell.length_a   1.000
_cell.length_b   1.000
_cell.length_c   1.000
_cell.angle_alpha   90.00
_cell.angle_beta   90.00
_cell.angle_gamma   90.00
#
_symmetry.space_group_name_H-M   'P 1'
#
loop_
_entity.id
_entity.type
_entity.pdbx_description
1 polymer ?
#
loop_
_entity_poly.entity_id
_entity_poly.type
_entity_poly.pdbx_seq_one_letter_code
_entity_poly.pdbx_strand_id
1 'polypeptide(L)'
;MAKANTKTKSKKIQPQATGPRVDVFDAKGKPKTVDASALRIAFADGRSLIVSLPDTADGAITLVAEHSDANTHAMLSLRPEHHDSITLQIESVEADATQPAEAEDIDEAFGGAEMLTLDLTVQHGDELKAAARKALPKEQDIEAWIAPALFADAQLNVRFVGEEEGRTLNRTYRGKDYATNVLTFSYAENEDDPVSADIVLCHPVVVNEAKEQGKPVLAHYAHLIVHGALHAQGYDHEDPADAEEMEGIETQILGELGFADPYADR
;
A
#
# COMPACT_ATOMS: atom_id res chain seq x y z
N MET A 1 27.73 29.59 -59.55
CA MET A 1 26.85 29.72 -58.37
C MET A 1 26.44 28.32 -57.92
N ALA A 2 27.04 27.79 -56.87
CA ALA A 2 26.63 26.53 -56.25
C ALA A 2 26.44 26.82 -54.76
N LYS A 3 25.20 27.07 -54.34
CA LYS A 3 24.84 27.24 -52.93
C LYS A 3 24.64 25.85 -52.34
N ALA A 4 25.64 25.34 -51.63
CA ALA A 4 25.48 24.20 -50.75
C ALA A 4 24.65 24.65 -49.54
N ASN A 5 23.38 24.28 -49.54
CA ASN A 5 22.43 24.57 -48.48
C ASN A 5 22.58 23.48 -47.39
N THR A 6 23.43 23.73 -46.40
CA THR A 6 23.52 22.91 -45.18
C THR A 6 22.25 23.10 -44.35
N LYS A 7 21.20 22.32 -44.66
CA LYS A 7 20.07 22.13 -43.75
C LYS A 7 20.44 21.09 -42.71
N THR A 8 20.85 21.58 -41.55
CA THR A 8 20.91 20.84 -40.29
C THR A 8 19.54 20.19 -40.06
N LYS A 9 19.43 18.87 -40.24
CA LYS A 9 18.26 18.12 -39.79
C LYS A 9 18.34 18.07 -38.27
N SER A 10 17.63 18.97 -37.60
CA SER A 10 17.32 18.83 -36.18
C SER A 10 16.67 17.47 -35.98
N LYS A 11 17.36 16.57 -35.29
CA LYS A 11 16.83 15.29 -34.84
C LYS A 11 15.66 15.65 -33.93
N LYS A 12 14.41 15.53 -34.41
CA LYS A 12 13.24 15.62 -33.54
C LYS A 12 13.41 14.52 -32.50
N ILE A 13 13.73 14.92 -31.28
CA ILE A 13 13.67 14.06 -30.11
C ILE A 13 12.19 13.68 -30.03
N GLN A 14 11.88 12.43 -30.39
CA GLN A 14 10.55 11.89 -30.09
C GLN A 14 10.42 11.90 -28.57
N PRO A 15 9.27 12.35 -28.03
CA PRO A 15 9.04 12.24 -26.59
C PRO A 15 9.28 10.79 -26.20
N GLN A 16 10.16 10.56 -25.23
CA GLN A 16 10.30 9.25 -24.61
C GLN A 16 8.92 8.88 -24.07
N ALA A 17 8.40 7.74 -24.48
CA ALA A 17 7.18 7.20 -23.88
C ALA A 17 7.44 7.06 -22.38
N THR A 18 6.58 7.68 -21.58
CA THR A 18 6.65 7.70 -20.11
C THR A 18 6.12 6.41 -19.48
N GLY A 19 5.62 5.50 -20.32
CA GLY A 19 4.86 4.32 -19.94
C GLY A 19 5.39 2.98 -20.43
N PRO A 20 4.86 1.88 -19.86
CA PRO A 20 5.16 0.53 -20.32
C PRO A 20 4.78 0.34 -21.79
N ARG A 21 5.72 -0.21 -22.56
CA ARG A 21 5.54 -0.51 -23.98
C ARG A 21 5.04 -1.93 -24.16
N VAL A 22 3.94 -2.12 -24.87
CA VAL A 22 3.39 -3.45 -25.15
C VAL A 22 3.75 -3.88 -26.56
N ASP A 23 4.48 -4.99 -26.68
CA ASP A 23 4.75 -5.63 -27.96
C ASP A 23 3.81 -6.82 -28.18
N VAL A 24 2.93 -6.71 -29.18
CA VAL A 24 2.00 -7.79 -29.56
C VAL A 24 2.50 -8.48 -30.82
N PHE A 25 2.59 -9.80 -30.82
CA PHE A 25 3.10 -10.58 -31.96
C PHE A 25 1.95 -11.20 -32.75
N ASP A 26 1.98 -11.07 -34.08
CA ASP A 26 1.00 -11.75 -34.94
C ASP A 26 1.27 -13.27 -35.04
N ALA A 27 0.37 -14.02 -35.66
CA ALA A 27 0.51 -15.48 -35.83
C ALA A 27 1.73 -15.90 -36.68
N LYS A 28 2.45 -14.96 -37.30
CA LYS A 28 3.71 -15.18 -38.01
C LYS A 28 4.92 -14.71 -37.20
N GLY A 29 4.73 -14.33 -35.94
CA GLY A 29 5.77 -13.85 -35.03
C GLY A 29 6.23 -12.41 -35.30
N LYS A 30 5.47 -11.62 -36.06
CA LYS A 30 5.85 -10.23 -36.33
C LYS A 30 5.38 -9.31 -35.20
N PRO A 31 6.27 -8.55 -34.55
CA PRO A 31 5.89 -7.64 -33.47
C PRO A 31 5.16 -6.40 -34.00
N LYS A 32 4.18 -5.95 -33.22
CA LYS A 32 3.53 -4.65 -33.33
C LYS A 32 3.50 -4.02 -31.94
N THR A 33 4.22 -2.92 -31.82
CA THR A 33 4.28 -2.11 -30.60
C THR A 33 3.07 -1.21 -30.48
N VAL A 34 2.53 -1.13 -29.26
CA VAL A 34 1.46 -0.21 -28.88
C VAL A 34 1.80 0.44 -27.55
N ASP A 35 1.60 1.76 -27.45
CA ASP A 35 1.60 2.49 -26.20
C ASP A 35 0.20 2.33 -25.57
N ALA A 36 0.12 1.74 -24.38
CA ALA A 36 -1.17 1.39 -23.76
C ALA A 36 -1.08 1.39 -22.24
N SER A 37 -2.09 1.99 -21.59
CA SER A 37 -2.23 1.99 -20.12
C SER A 37 -2.94 0.73 -19.58
N ALA A 38 -3.46 -0.12 -20.48
CA ALA A 38 -4.04 -1.42 -20.15
C ALA A 38 -4.09 -2.33 -21.39
N LEU A 39 -4.01 -3.64 -21.18
CA LEU A 39 -4.20 -4.69 -22.17
C LEU A 39 -5.41 -5.55 -21.78
N ARG A 40 -6.42 -5.61 -22.64
CA ARG A 40 -7.56 -6.52 -22.48
C ARG A 40 -7.45 -7.71 -23.42
N ILE A 41 -7.51 -8.91 -22.89
CA ILE A 41 -7.60 -10.17 -23.65
C ILE A 41 -9.03 -10.68 -23.51
N ALA A 42 -9.75 -10.78 -24.62
CA ALA A 42 -11.11 -11.32 -24.67
C ALA A 42 -11.10 -12.75 -25.20
N PHE A 43 -11.80 -13.64 -24.51
CA PHE A 43 -11.96 -15.03 -24.91
C PHE A 43 -13.31 -15.23 -25.61
N ALA A 44 -13.40 -16.26 -26.46
CA ALA A 44 -14.59 -16.52 -27.26
C ALA A 44 -15.83 -16.91 -26.43
N ASP A 45 -15.64 -17.29 -25.17
CA ASP A 45 -16.66 -17.69 -24.20
C ASP A 45 -17.12 -16.54 -23.29
N GLY A 46 -16.74 -15.30 -23.57
CA GLY A 46 -17.21 -14.13 -22.84
C GLY A 46 -16.35 -13.75 -21.62
N ARG A 47 -15.30 -14.52 -21.32
CA ARG A 47 -14.29 -14.14 -20.33
C ARG A 47 -13.41 -13.00 -20.83
N SER A 48 -12.89 -12.19 -19.92
CA SER A 48 -11.75 -11.32 -20.24
C SER A 48 -10.75 -11.18 -19.11
N LEU A 49 -9.48 -11.09 -19.50
CA LEU A 49 -8.38 -10.66 -18.64
C LEU A 49 -8.08 -9.20 -18.94
N ILE A 50 -8.03 -8.37 -17.92
CA ILE A 50 -7.54 -7.00 -18.02
C ILE A 50 -6.23 -6.93 -17.25
N VAL A 51 -5.19 -6.52 -17.97
CA VAL A 51 -3.86 -6.25 -17.45
C VAL A 51 -3.71 -4.74 -17.41
N SER A 52 -3.76 -4.15 -16.22
CA SER A 52 -3.50 -2.71 -16.08
C SER A 52 -2.01 -2.46 -16.14
N LEU A 53 -1.60 -1.48 -16.94
CA LEU A 53 -0.21 -1.13 -17.22
C LEU A 53 0.00 0.33 -16.84
N PRO A 54 0.06 0.64 -15.55
CA PRO A 54 0.18 2.02 -15.07
C PRO A 54 1.49 2.66 -15.55
N ASP A 55 1.47 3.98 -15.73
CA ASP A 55 2.64 4.83 -16.07
C ASP A 55 3.55 5.07 -14.84
N THR A 56 3.59 4.12 -13.90
CA THR A 56 4.39 4.21 -12.67
C THR A 56 5.77 3.61 -12.88
N ALA A 57 6.78 4.17 -12.21
CA ALA A 57 8.18 3.78 -12.40
C ALA A 57 8.47 2.34 -11.94
N ASP A 58 7.58 1.76 -11.12
CA ASP A 58 7.82 0.53 -10.34
C ASP A 58 7.31 -0.73 -11.06
N GLY A 59 6.65 -0.56 -12.21
CA GLY A 59 6.31 -1.66 -13.12
C GLY A 59 5.29 -2.68 -12.59
N ALA A 60 4.52 -2.33 -11.55
CA ALA A 60 3.48 -3.19 -10.99
C ALA A 60 2.34 -3.44 -11.99
N ILE A 61 1.92 -4.70 -12.12
CA ILE A 61 0.89 -5.14 -13.08
C ILE A 61 -0.31 -5.70 -12.32
N THR A 62 -1.48 -5.09 -12.48
CA THR A 62 -2.73 -5.61 -11.90
C THR A 62 -3.46 -6.51 -12.89
N LEU A 63 -3.90 -7.67 -12.42
CA LEU A 63 -4.66 -8.66 -13.21
C LEU A 63 -6.09 -8.77 -12.69
N VAL A 64 -7.05 -8.48 -13.55
CA VAL A 64 -8.49 -8.57 -13.24
C VAL A 64 -9.15 -9.58 -14.17
N ALA A 65 -9.79 -10.60 -13.59
CA ALA A 65 -10.56 -11.61 -14.30
C ALA A 65 -12.06 -11.33 -14.14
N GLU A 66 -12.78 -11.21 -15.26
CA GLU A 66 -14.20 -10.89 -15.27
C GLU A 66 -14.98 -11.83 -16.20
N HIS A 67 -16.25 -12.06 -15.88
CA HIS A 67 -17.19 -12.81 -16.71
C HIS A 67 -18.43 -11.96 -17.03
N SER A 68 -18.92 -12.03 -18.27
CA SER A 68 -20.06 -11.21 -18.71
C SER A 68 -21.44 -11.73 -18.26
N ASP A 69 -21.54 -13.00 -17.90
CA ASP A 69 -22.74 -13.61 -17.31
C ASP A 69 -22.78 -13.36 -15.80
N ALA A 70 -23.90 -12.84 -15.29
CA ALA A 70 -24.10 -12.53 -13.88
C ALA A 70 -24.23 -13.77 -12.97
N ASN A 71 -24.48 -14.95 -13.55
CA ASN A 71 -24.59 -16.22 -12.81
C ASN A 71 -23.29 -17.05 -12.88
N THR A 72 -22.20 -16.45 -13.33
CA THR A 72 -20.92 -17.13 -13.53
C THR A 72 -19.80 -16.19 -13.12
N HIS A 73 -18.80 -16.71 -12.45
CA HIS A 73 -17.63 -15.91 -12.08
C HIS A 73 -16.39 -16.39 -12.83
N ALA A 74 -15.50 -15.47 -13.17
CA ALA A 74 -14.19 -15.80 -13.71
C ALA A 74 -13.23 -16.07 -12.54
N MET A 75 -12.71 -17.28 -12.47
CA MET A 75 -11.71 -17.67 -11.49
C MET A 75 -10.32 -17.52 -12.10
N LEU A 76 -9.44 -16.77 -11.44
CA LEU A 76 -8.04 -16.64 -11.80
C LEU A 76 -7.21 -17.62 -10.95
N SER A 77 -6.47 -18.50 -11.58
CA SER A 77 -5.50 -19.38 -10.93
C SER A 77 -4.09 -19.05 -11.38
N LEU A 78 -3.19 -18.99 -10.40
CA LEU A 78 -1.77 -18.76 -10.57
C LEU A 78 -1.05 -20.06 -10.20
N ARG A 79 -0.20 -20.55 -11.08
CA ARG A 79 0.67 -21.69 -10.79
C ARG A 79 2.12 -21.27 -10.98
N PRO A 80 2.93 -21.21 -9.92
CA PRO A 80 4.36 -21.06 -10.08
C PRO A 80 4.89 -22.30 -10.82
N GLU A 81 5.67 -22.07 -11.86
CA GLU A 81 6.40 -23.12 -12.58
C GLU A 81 7.87 -23.11 -12.09
N HIS A 82 8.83 -23.52 -12.93
CA HIS A 82 10.24 -23.37 -12.59
C HIS A 82 10.63 -21.90 -12.37
N HIS A 83 11.49 -21.69 -11.36
CA HIS A 83 12.14 -20.48 -10.81
C HIS A 83 11.75 -19.07 -11.30
N ASP A 84 11.48 -18.85 -12.59
CA ASP A 84 11.26 -17.52 -13.19
C ASP A 84 9.95 -17.44 -14.00
N SER A 85 8.99 -18.36 -13.79
CA SER A 85 7.74 -18.40 -14.57
C SER A 85 6.51 -18.73 -13.74
N ILE A 86 5.39 -18.10 -14.10
CA ILE A 86 4.06 -18.31 -13.49
C ILE A 86 3.07 -18.56 -14.62
N THR A 87 2.35 -19.68 -14.54
CA THR A 87 1.21 -19.99 -15.41
C THR A 87 -0.03 -19.29 -14.86
N LEU A 88 -0.68 -18.49 -15.71
CA LEU A 88 -1.95 -17.82 -15.45
C LEU A 88 -3.07 -18.55 -16.18
N GLN A 89 -4.06 -19.06 -15.46
CA GLN A 89 -5.22 -19.73 -16.03
C GLN A 89 -6.51 -19.09 -15.53
N ILE A 90 -7.42 -18.80 -16.47
CA ILE A 90 -8.74 -18.25 -16.16
C ILE A 90 -9.75 -19.34 -16.48
N GLU A 91 -10.73 -19.51 -15.61
CA GLU A 91 -11.80 -20.50 -15.72
C GLU A 91 -13.16 -19.84 -15.46
N SER A 92 -14.22 -20.32 -16.12
CA SER A 92 -15.60 -19.90 -15.81
C SER A 92 -16.21 -20.90 -14.84
N VAL A 93 -16.76 -20.42 -13.73
CA VAL A 93 -17.39 -21.26 -12.70
C VAL A 93 -18.87 -20.88 -12.60
N GLU A 94 -19.75 -21.85 -12.84
CA GLU A 94 -21.21 -21.68 -12.71
C GLU A 94 -21.59 -21.52 -11.23
N ALA A 95 -22.41 -20.51 -10.91
CA ALA A 95 -22.96 -20.35 -9.57
C ALA A 95 -24.14 -21.34 -9.39
N ASP A 96 -23.97 -22.37 -8.56
CA ASP A 96 -25.04 -23.34 -8.27
C ASP A 96 -26.19 -22.66 -7.50
N ALA A 97 -27.40 -22.72 -8.06
CA ALA A 97 -28.60 -22.06 -7.55
C ALA A 97 -29.40 -22.89 -6.52
N THR A 98 -28.89 -24.04 -6.06
CA THR A 98 -29.66 -25.01 -5.27
C THR A 98 -29.12 -25.38 -3.89
N GLN A 99 -28.01 -24.78 -3.44
CA GLN A 99 -27.57 -24.83 -2.05
C GLN A 99 -27.69 -23.42 -1.45
N PRO A 100 -28.35 -23.23 -0.29
CA PRO A 100 -28.03 -22.06 0.52
C PRO A 100 -26.55 -22.18 0.84
N ALA A 101 -25.78 -21.10 0.67
CA ALA A 101 -24.38 -21.03 1.04
C ALA A 101 -24.23 -21.23 2.56
N GLU A 102 -24.27 -22.48 3.00
CA GLU A 102 -23.58 -22.88 4.21
C GLU A 102 -22.11 -22.76 3.86
N ALA A 103 -21.42 -21.87 4.58
CA ALA A 103 -19.98 -21.73 4.52
C ALA A 103 -19.37 -23.04 5.01
N GLU A 104 -19.24 -24.03 4.12
CA GLU A 104 -18.29 -25.10 4.31
C GLU A 104 -16.92 -24.44 4.23
N ASP A 105 -16.21 -24.51 5.36
CA ASP A 105 -14.95 -23.84 5.63
C ASP A 105 -13.95 -24.06 4.49
N ILE A 106 -13.75 -23.00 3.71
CA ILE A 106 -12.74 -22.84 2.65
C ILE A 106 -11.30 -22.82 3.20
N ASP A 107 -11.11 -23.20 4.46
CA ASP A 107 -9.86 -23.12 5.23
C ASP A 107 -8.97 -24.37 5.10
N GLU A 108 -9.48 -25.50 4.58
CA GLU A 108 -8.70 -26.77 4.54
C GLU A 108 -8.20 -27.21 3.15
N ALA A 109 -8.64 -26.59 2.04
CA ALA A 109 -8.26 -27.01 0.67
C ALA A 109 -7.23 -26.09 -0.01
N PHE A 110 -7.13 -24.85 0.46
CA PHE A 110 -6.00 -23.97 0.21
C PHE A 110 -5.19 -24.00 1.49
N GLY A 111 -3.90 -24.36 1.45
CA GLY A 111 -3.02 -23.95 2.55
C GLY A 111 -3.25 -22.46 2.71
N GLY A 112 -3.75 -22.06 3.90
CA GLY A 112 -4.48 -20.82 4.09
C GLY A 112 -3.82 -19.64 3.37
N ALA A 113 -4.64 -18.75 2.82
CA ALA A 113 -4.16 -17.38 2.76
C ALA A 113 -3.91 -17.01 4.23
N GLU A 114 -2.67 -17.16 4.69
CA GLU A 114 -2.31 -16.78 6.04
C GLU A 114 -2.73 -15.32 6.16
N MET A 115 -3.75 -15.06 6.99
CA MET A 115 -4.02 -13.70 7.42
C MET A 115 -2.72 -13.21 8.02
N LEU A 116 -2.19 -12.11 7.46
CA LEU A 116 -0.99 -11.49 7.99
C LEU A 116 -1.15 -11.34 9.50
N THR A 117 -0.19 -11.87 10.22
CA THR A 117 -0.21 -11.91 11.67
C THR A 117 0.32 -10.60 12.21
N LEU A 118 -0.40 -10.04 13.19
CA LEU A 118 0.02 -8.86 13.92
C LEU A 118 0.19 -9.22 15.40
N ASP A 119 1.42 -9.21 15.89
CA ASP A 119 1.73 -9.20 17.31
C ASP A 119 1.84 -7.73 17.77
N LEU A 120 0.73 -7.20 18.30
CA LEU A 120 0.63 -5.82 18.77
C LEU A 120 0.80 -5.76 20.30
N THR A 121 1.70 -4.89 20.75
CA THR A 121 1.78 -4.50 22.17
C THR A 121 1.62 -2.99 22.33
N VAL A 122 0.70 -2.58 23.22
CA VAL A 122 0.47 -1.16 23.51
C VAL A 122 1.09 -0.77 24.85
N GLN A 123 1.96 0.24 24.83
CA GLN A 123 2.72 0.71 25.99
C GLN A 123 2.43 2.18 26.31
N HIS A 124 2.65 2.54 27.58
CA HIS A 124 2.43 3.88 28.08
C HIS A 124 3.64 4.37 28.87
N GLY A 125 4.14 5.55 28.54
CA GLY A 125 5.19 6.24 29.28
C GLY A 125 4.74 6.65 30.68
N ASP A 126 5.72 6.80 31.57
CA ASP A 126 5.51 7.13 32.98
C ASP A 126 4.98 8.56 33.17
N GLU A 127 5.31 9.47 32.25
CA GLU A 127 4.83 10.85 32.22
C GLU A 127 3.31 10.93 31.99
N LEU A 128 2.71 9.92 31.35
CA LEU A 128 1.28 9.90 31.04
C LEU A 128 0.46 9.59 32.29
N LYS A 129 -0.20 10.61 32.83
CA LYS A 129 -1.13 10.48 33.94
C LYS A 129 -2.39 9.69 33.54
N ALA A 130 -3.09 9.13 34.53
CA ALA A 130 -4.30 8.33 34.30
C ALA A 130 -5.38 9.02 33.46
N ALA A 131 -5.53 10.34 33.56
CA ALA A 131 -6.48 11.09 32.75
C ALA A 131 -6.10 11.12 31.25
N ALA A 132 -4.81 11.30 30.94
CA ALA A 132 -4.30 11.26 29.58
C ALA A 132 -4.43 9.85 28.99
N ARG A 133 -4.09 8.81 29.78
CA ARG A 133 -4.22 7.40 29.35
C ARG A 133 -5.67 7.02 28.97
N LYS A 134 -6.68 7.62 29.59
CA LYS A 134 -8.09 7.40 29.23
C LYS A 134 -8.51 8.04 27.91
N ALA A 135 -7.75 9.03 27.43
CA ALA A 135 -8.01 9.73 26.18
C ALA A 135 -7.28 9.12 24.98
N LEU A 136 -6.45 8.09 25.22
CA LEU A 136 -5.73 7.37 24.17
C LEU A 136 -6.65 6.36 23.47
N PRO A 137 -6.36 6.04 22.19
CA PRO A 137 -7.06 4.97 21.49
C PRO A 137 -6.87 3.63 22.19
N LYS A 138 -7.87 2.75 22.10
CA LYS A 138 -7.77 1.41 22.66
C LYS A 138 -6.97 0.51 21.74
N GLU A 139 -6.40 -0.55 22.30
CA GLU A 139 -5.67 -1.57 21.54
C GLU A 139 -6.45 -2.10 20.34
N GLN A 140 -7.76 -2.36 20.51
CA GLN A 140 -8.64 -2.80 19.42
C GLN A 140 -8.75 -1.77 18.27
N ASP A 141 -8.77 -0.47 18.60
CA ASP A 141 -8.82 0.58 17.59
C ASP A 141 -7.48 0.64 16.84
N ILE A 142 -6.36 0.53 17.58
CA ILE A 142 -5.00 0.53 17.02
C ILE A 142 -4.79 -0.66 16.09
N GLU A 143 -5.18 -1.86 16.51
CA GLU A 143 -5.14 -3.08 15.70
C GLU A 143 -5.94 -2.93 14.41
N ALA A 144 -7.17 -2.41 14.51
CA ALA A 144 -8.03 -2.17 13.35
C ALA A 144 -7.44 -1.13 12.38
N TRP A 145 -6.67 -0.16 12.87
CA TRP A 145 -6.01 0.84 12.02
C TRP A 145 -4.74 0.31 11.36
N ILE A 146 -3.99 -0.57 12.04
CA ILE A 146 -2.76 -1.17 11.51
C ILE A 146 -3.08 -2.28 10.49
N ALA A 147 -4.08 -3.12 10.75
CA ALA A 147 -4.40 -4.28 9.92
C ALA A 147 -4.47 -3.99 8.39
N PRO A 148 -5.20 -2.96 7.91
CA PRO A 148 -5.23 -2.64 6.47
C PRO A 148 -3.93 -2.03 5.93
N ALA A 149 -3.00 -1.65 6.80
CA ALA A 149 -1.68 -1.13 6.45
C ALA A 149 -0.58 -2.20 6.42
N LEU A 150 -0.89 -3.47 6.71
CA LEU A 150 0.09 -4.56 6.72
C LEU A 150 0.22 -5.22 5.35
N PHE A 151 1.47 -5.43 4.95
CA PHE A 151 1.86 -6.15 3.72
C PHE A 151 2.74 -7.38 4.02
N ALA A 152 3.15 -7.56 5.28
CA ALA A 152 3.85 -8.73 5.80
C ALA A 152 3.48 -8.97 7.26
N ASP A 153 3.82 -10.15 7.79
CA ASP A 153 3.72 -10.45 9.22
C ASP A 153 4.52 -9.44 10.03
N ALA A 154 3.92 -8.94 11.11
CA ALA A 154 4.47 -7.82 11.86
C ALA A 154 4.37 -8.01 13.38
N GLN A 155 5.44 -7.61 14.07
CA GLN A 155 5.50 -7.41 15.51
C GLN A 155 5.70 -5.93 15.81
N LEU A 156 4.65 -5.24 16.25
CA LEU A 156 4.67 -3.79 16.43
C LEU A 156 4.40 -3.42 17.89
N ASN A 157 5.25 -2.53 18.44
CA ASN A 157 4.98 -1.89 19.71
C ASN A 157 4.48 -0.47 19.48
N VAL A 158 3.26 -0.16 19.90
CA VAL A 158 2.75 1.21 19.90
C VAL A 158 2.91 1.80 21.29
N ARG A 159 3.77 2.81 21.42
CA ARG A 159 4.09 3.43 22.71
C ARG A 159 3.63 4.89 22.74
N PHE A 160 2.75 5.22 23.67
CA PHE A 160 2.38 6.61 23.94
C PHE A 160 3.29 7.21 25.00
N VAL A 161 3.85 8.39 24.73
CA VAL A 161 4.80 9.07 25.62
C VAL A 161 4.41 10.53 25.90
N GLY A 162 5.01 11.11 26.93
CA GLY A 162 4.95 12.55 27.19
C GLY A 162 5.99 13.34 26.38
N GLU A 163 6.06 14.65 26.62
CA GLU A 163 6.97 15.55 25.89
C GLU A 163 8.44 15.33 26.25
N GLU A 164 8.77 14.97 27.50
CA GLU A 164 10.16 14.87 27.93
C GLU A 164 10.82 13.60 27.33
N GLU A 165 10.15 12.46 27.44
CA GLU A 165 10.53 11.20 26.77
C GLU A 165 10.57 11.38 25.25
N GLY A 166 9.51 11.94 24.65
CA GLY A 166 9.45 12.17 23.19
C GLY A 166 10.58 13.06 22.66
N ARG A 167 10.88 14.16 23.36
CA ARG A 167 12.03 15.04 23.03
C ARG A 167 13.36 14.33 23.22
N THR A 168 13.50 13.52 24.27
CA THR A 168 14.73 12.78 24.54
C THR A 168 15.00 11.75 23.45
N LEU A 169 13.99 11.01 23.00
CA LEU A 169 14.09 10.06 21.89
C LEU A 169 14.47 10.77 20.59
N ASN A 170 13.74 11.85 20.24
CA ASN A 170 14.01 12.59 19.00
C ASN A 170 15.43 13.20 18.98
N ARG A 171 15.90 13.72 20.13
CA ARG A 171 17.26 14.23 20.27
C ARG A 171 18.30 13.12 20.12
N THR A 172 18.07 11.95 20.75
CA THR A 172 19.04 10.86 20.82
C THR A 172 19.20 10.17 19.47
N TYR A 173 18.10 9.90 18.77
CA TYR A 173 18.11 9.08 17.55
C TYR A 173 18.05 9.89 16.26
N ARG A 174 17.48 11.10 16.28
CA ARG A 174 17.37 11.98 15.09
C ARG A 174 18.14 13.29 15.22
N GLY A 175 18.80 13.55 16.36
CA GLY A 175 19.57 14.78 16.59
C GLY A 175 18.71 16.04 16.74
N LYS A 176 17.39 15.91 16.90
CA LYS A 176 16.43 17.03 16.91
C LYS A 176 15.95 17.30 18.34
N ASP A 177 16.24 18.50 18.87
CA ASP A 177 15.93 18.84 20.27
C ASP A 177 14.52 19.43 20.49
N TYR A 178 13.50 18.70 20.02
CA TYR A 178 12.08 18.99 20.29
C TYR A 178 11.27 17.68 20.30
N ALA A 179 10.12 17.65 20.96
CA ALA A 179 9.22 16.50 20.90
C ALA A 179 8.48 16.49 19.55
N THR A 180 8.55 15.37 18.83
CA THR A 180 7.82 15.18 17.56
C THR A 180 6.55 14.37 17.81
N ASN A 181 5.63 14.37 16.85
CA ASN A 181 4.35 13.67 16.93
C ASN A 181 4.50 12.15 16.92
N VAL A 182 5.27 11.59 15.99
CA VAL A 182 5.55 10.15 15.85
C VAL A 182 7.03 9.91 15.53
N LEU A 183 7.57 8.81 16.06
CA LEU A 183 8.85 8.23 15.69
C LEU A 183 8.65 6.73 15.44
N THR A 184 9.12 6.24 14.30
CA THR A 184 9.18 4.80 14.04
C THR A 184 10.63 4.32 14.12
N PHE A 185 10.85 3.25 14.87
CA PHE A 185 12.13 2.55 15.02
C PHE A 185 11.97 1.13 14.47
N SER A 186 12.39 0.91 13.23
CA SER A 186 12.40 -0.43 12.62
C SER A 186 13.64 -1.22 13.07
N TYR A 187 13.44 -2.49 13.36
CA TYR A 187 14.45 -3.46 13.81
C TYR A 187 14.75 -4.52 12.76
N ALA A 188 13.96 -4.61 11.68
CA ALA A 188 14.23 -5.52 10.58
C ALA A 188 15.58 -5.16 9.95
N GLU A 189 16.51 -6.11 9.90
CA GLU A 189 17.85 -5.89 9.36
C GLU A 189 17.94 -6.29 7.87
N ASN A 190 17.07 -7.18 7.41
CA ASN A 190 16.99 -7.69 6.03
C ASN A 190 15.54 -7.71 5.52
N GLU A 191 15.37 -7.73 4.20
CA GLU A 191 14.05 -7.78 3.53
C GLU A 191 13.24 -9.05 3.86
N ASP A 192 13.92 -10.14 4.24
CA ASP A 192 13.29 -11.41 4.62
C ASP A 192 12.93 -11.49 6.12
N ASP A 193 13.35 -10.50 6.93
CA ASP A 193 13.06 -10.48 8.36
C ASP A 193 11.61 -10.03 8.62
N PRO A 194 10.91 -10.61 9.61
CA PRO A 194 9.58 -10.13 10.00
C PRO A 194 9.60 -8.64 10.35
N VAL A 195 8.57 -7.92 9.93
CA VAL A 195 8.43 -6.49 10.21
C VAL A 195 8.40 -6.32 11.72
N SER A 196 9.40 -5.65 12.28
CA SER A 196 9.49 -5.45 13.73
C SER A 196 9.85 -4.01 14.03
N ALA A 197 9.00 -3.30 14.78
CA ALA A 197 9.22 -1.89 15.03
C ALA A 197 8.54 -1.35 16.30
N ASP A 198 9.10 -0.26 16.83
CA ASP A 198 8.43 0.58 17.82
C ASP A 198 7.91 1.86 17.16
N ILE A 199 6.61 2.10 17.30
CA ILE A 199 5.93 3.34 16.89
C ILE A 199 5.66 4.15 18.16
N VAL A 200 6.40 5.23 18.35
CA VAL A 200 6.33 6.09 19.54
C VAL A 200 5.58 7.36 19.23
N LEU A 201 4.44 7.59 19.88
CA LEU A 201 3.61 8.79 19.71
C LEU A 201 3.64 9.70 20.94
N CYS A 202 3.94 10.98 20.75
CA CYS A 202 3.92 11.98 21.83
C CYS A 202 2.51 12.56 22.00
N HIS A 203 1.79 12.12 23.04
CA HIS A 203 0.38 12.48 23.24
C HIS A 203 0.11 14.00 23.24
N PRO A 204 0.87 14.84 23.98
CA PRO A 204 0.63 16.29 23.97
C PRO A 204 0.81 16.92 22.59
N VAL A 205 1.79 16.46 21.81
CA VAL A 205 2.07 16.99 20.46
C VAL A 205 0.93 16.61 19.51
N VAL A 206 0.51 15.33 19.49
CA VAL A 206 -0.61 14.86 18.65
C VAL A 206 -1.89 15.63 18.95
N VAL A 207 -2.22 15.84 20.23
CA VAL A 207 -3.42 16.61 20.63
C VAL A 207 -3.32 18.06 20.18
N ASN A 208 -2.15 18.69 20.30
CA ASN A 208 -1.96 20.07 19.89
C ASN A 208 -2.07 20.23 18.36
N GLU A 209 -1.43 19.35 17.59
CA GLU A 209 -1.51 19.34 16.12
C GLU A 209 -2.94 19.13 15.64
N ALA A 210 -3.65 18.13 16.19
CA ALA A 210 -5.04 17.88 15.84
C ALA A 210 -5.91 19.13 16.07
N LYS A 211 -5.69 19.84 17.17
CA LYS A 211 -6.38 21.09 17.49
C LYS A 211 -6.04 22.22 16.51
N GLU A 212 -4.76 22.41 16.19
CA GLU A 212 -4.28 23.44 15.27
C GLU A 212 -4.80 23.22 13.84
N GLN A 213 -4.90 21.95 13.43
CA GLN A 213 -5.41 21.54 12.12
C GLN A 213 -6.94 21.38 12.09
N GLY A 214 -7.63 21.55 13.23
CA GLY A 214 -9.08 21.35 13.30
C GLY A 214 -9.55 19.91 13.08
N LYS A 215 -8.65 18.93 13.24
CA LYS A 215 -8.92 17.50 13.06
C LYS A 215 -9.42 16.86 14.35
N PRO A 216 -10.33 15.85 14.28
CA PRO A 216 -10.62 15.01 15.44
C PRO A 216 -9.33 14.34 15.93
N VAL A 217 -9.06 14.39 17.24
CA VAL A 217 -7.85 13.79 17.83
C VAL A 217 -7.72 12.31 17.48
N LEU A 218 -8.82 11.56 17.44
CA LEU A 218 -8.83 10.15 17.07
C LEU A 218 -8.43 9.93 15.62
N ALA A 219 -8.85 10.80 14.69
CA ALA A 219 -8.46 10.74 13.29
C ALA A 219 -6.97 11.02 13.11
N HIS A 220 -6.42 11.97 13.88
CA HIS A 220 -4.99 12.26 13.86
C HIS A 220 -4.17 11.09 14.43
N TYR A 221 -4.68 10.38 15.44
CA TYR A 221 -4.07 9.13 15.91
C TYR A 221 -4.07 8.04 14.86
N ALA A 222 -5.22 7.79 14.21
CA ALA A 222 -5.33 6.79 13.16
C ALA A 222 -4.33 7.08 12.03
N HIS A 223 -4.26 8.35 11.59
CA HIS A 223 -3.29 8.78 10.59
C HIS A 223 -1.85 8.46 11.00
N LEU A 224 -1.41 8.91 12.18
CA LEU A 224 -0.03 8.71 12.61
C LEU A 224 0.33 7.24 12.88
N ILE A 225 -0.64 6.41 13.24
CA ILE A 225 -0.43 4.97 13.45
C ILE A 225 -0.29 4.26 12.11
N VAL A 226 -1.16 4.55 11.12
CA VAL A 226 -1.03 4.03 9.75
C VAL A 226 0.31 4.47 9.17
N HIS A 227 0.62 5.76 9.26
CA HIS A 227 1.91 6.33 8.85
C HIS A 227 3.09 5.59 9.49
N GLY A 228 3.04 5.38 10.81
CA GLY A 228 4.08 4.68 11.54
C GLY A 228 4.26 3.22 11.10
N ALA A 229 3.16 2.53 10.79
CA ALA A 229 3.17 1.15 10.31
C ALA A 229 3.71 1.03 8.87
N LEU A 230 3.44 2.01 8.01
CA LEU A 230 4.04 2.08 6.68
C LEU A 230 5.56 2.32 6.76
N HIS A 231 5.99 3.26 7.62
CA HIS A 231 7.43 3.47 7.91
C HIS A 231 8.11 2.21 8.45
N ALA A 232 7.42 1.41 9.26
CA ALA A 232 7.98 0.17 9.79
C ALA A 232 8.29 -0.86 8.68
N GLN A 233 7.57 -0.77 7.56
CA GLN A 233 7.68 -1.65 6.39
C GLN A 233 8.54 -1.08 5.27
N GLY A 234 9.21 0.06 5.51
CA GLY A 234 10.17 0.65 4.57
C GLY A 234 9.60 1.70 3.62
N TYR A 235 8.32 2.06 3.73
CA TYR A 235 7.79 3.23 3.01
C TYR A 235 8.39 4.51 3.62
N ASP A 236 8.75 5.47 2.77
CA ASP A 236 9.28 6.77 3.18
C ASP A 236 8.59 7.91 2.41
N HIS A 237 8.81 9.14 2.84
CA HIS A 237 8.28 10.35 2.19
C HIS A 237 9.34 11.47 2.08
N GLU A 238 10.63 11.11 2.14
CA GLU A 238 11.71 12.09 2.01
C GLU A 238 11.79 12.75 0.63
N ASP A 239 11.41 12.02 -0.44
CA ASP A 239 11.31 12.55 -1.80
C ASP A 239 9.88 12.54 -2.36
N PRO A 240 9.58 13.38 -3.38
CA PRO A 240 8.21 13.59 -3.83
C PRO A 240 7.51 12.37 -4.42
N ALA A 241 8.24 11.42 -5.01
CA ALA A 241 7.63 10.24 -5.63
C ALA A 241 7.20 9.25 -4.55
N ASP A 242 8.12 8.96 -3.62
CA ASP A 242 7.85 8.11 -2.45
C ASP A 242 6.75 8.71 -1.58
N ALA A 243 6.75 10.04 -1.41
CA ALA A 243 5.68 10.75 -0.72
C ALA A 243 4.32 10.59 -1.42
N GLU A 244 4.24 10.73 -2.75
CA GLU A 244 2.97 10.57 -3.48
C GLU A 244 2.41 9.15 -3.33
N GLU A 245 3.27 8.13 -3.39
CA GLU A 245 2.88 6.73 -3.17
C GLU A 245 2.38 6.50 -1.74
N MET A 246 3.19 6.86 -0.73
CA MET A 246 2.86 6.65 0.67
C MET A 246 1.59 7.43 1.08
N GLU A 247 1.47 8.69 0.67
CA GLU A 247 0.29 9.52 0.96
C GLU A 247 -0.98 8.97 0.29
N GLY A 248 -0.85 8.35 -0.89
CA GLY A 248 -1.94 7.65 -1.58
C GLY A 248 -2.45 6.45 -0.78
N ILE A 249 -1.54 5.62 -0.28
CA ILE A 249 -1.87 4.46 0.57
C ILE A 249 -2.54 4.92 1.87
N GLU A 250 -1.98 5.94 2.53
CA GLU A 250 -2.56 6.50 3.75
C GLU A 250 -3.98 7.03 3.54
N THR A 251 -4.20 7.75 2.44
CA THR A 251 -5.51 8.30 2.08
C THR A 251 -6.53 7.21 1.84
N GLN A 252 -6.15 6.15 1.12
CA GLN A 252 -7.03 5.00 0.87
C GLN A 252 -7.42 4.31 2.18
N ILE A 253 -6.44 3.94 3.00
CA ILE A 253 -6.66 3.22 4.27
C ILE A 253 -7.53 4.05 5.21
N LEU A 254 -7.23 5.33 5.38
CA LEU A 254 -8.02 6.20 6.25
C LEU A 254 -9.46 6.35 5.75
N GLY A 255 -9.67 6.42 4.43
CA GLY A 255 -11.00 6.42 3.82
C GLY A 255 -11.78 5.15 4.11
N GLU A 256 -11.16 3.98 4.02
CA GLU A 256 -11.75 2.67 4.36
C GLU A 256 -12.12 2.58 5.85
N LEU A 257 -11.30 3.17 6.72
CA LEU A 257 -11.54 3.29 8.17
C LEU A 257 -12.60 4.35 8.53
N GLY A 258 -13.11 5.10 7.54
CA GLY A 258 -14.13 6.13 7.73
C GLY A 258 -13.60 7.47 8.23
N PHE A 259 -12.29 7.70 8.15
CA PHE A 259 -11.67 9.00 8.43
C PHE A 259 -11.61 9.87 7.16
N ALA A 260 -11.51 11.18 7.37
CA ALA A 260 -11.29 12.11 6.26
C ALA A 260 -9.84 12.02 5.77
N ASP A 261 -9.64 12.35 4.50
CA ASP A 261 -8.32 12.50 3.89
C ASP A 261 -7.46 13.49 4.71
N PRO A 262 -6.29 13.05 5.25
CA PRO A 262 -5.45 13.89 6.08
C PRO A 262 -4.70 14.99 5.30
N TYR A 263 -4.66 14.91 3.97
CA TYR A 263 -3.97 15.80 3.04
C TYR A 263 -4.89 16.76 2.27
N ALA A 264 -6.20 16.69 2.47
CA ALA A 264 -7.20 17.46 1.71
C ALA A 264 -7.02 19.00 1.74
N ASP A 265 -6.27 19.54 2.70
CA ASP A 265 -6.00 20.97 2.86
C ASP A 265 -4.67 21.45 2.24
N ARG A 266 -3.93 20.59 1.52
CA ARG A 266 -2.68 20.95 0.84
C ARG A 266 -2.87 21.78 -0.44
#